data_AF-A0AAN6QZH3-F1
#
_entry.id   AF-A0AAN6QZH3-F1
#
_cell.length_a   1.000
_cell.length_b   1.000
_cell.length_c   1.000
_cell.angle_alpha   90.00
_cell.angle_beta   90.00
_cell.angle_gamma   90.00
#
_symmetry.space_group_name_H-M   'P 1'
#
loop_
_entity.id
_entity.type
_entity.pdbx_description
1 polymer ?
#
loop_
_entity_poly.entity_id
_entity_poly.type
_entity_poly.pdbx_seq_one_letter_code
_entity_poly.pdbx_strand_id
1 'polypeptide(L)'
;MKKLEDWLTWALSPSISAILVTLIFSLTLPILIHTYLYKRAVAKELPTFLLLGPSGAGKTSLLTLLANGTPSPTHTSQAPQTAICQLPSTTRSSEDKYRSENDTSSRSQPSIQLLDTPGHGKLRHHAISSLTFPTALKGLLFVVDSAVLSSAAGLTETAEFLYDVLLLLQKRHTQGKTSKTPLAIPVLLVANKQDVFTSLPAGLVKSKLEEELGKVRQTRSKGLLDSGIGMDDDGEADEESSWLGEYGANGFKFAQMREHGVDLEVVGTSTSGEGEGEGEGRGHECWSWIGANV
;
A
#
# COMPACT_ATOMS: atom_id res chain seq x y z
N MET A 1 16.34 53.90 13.78
CA MET A 1 16.76 53.55 15.16
C MET A 1 15.89 54.27 16.18
N LYS A 2 15.89 55.61 16.27
CA LYS A 2 15.05 56.37 17.22
C LYS A 2 13.56 55.94 17.30
N LYS A 3 12.88 55.80 16.15
CA LYS A 3 11.47 55.34 16.14
C LYS A 3 11.25 53.93 16.72
N LEU A 4 12.26 53.06 16.65
CA LEU A 4 12.21 51.71 17.20
C LEU A 4 12.45 51.72 18.72
N GLU A 5 13.37 52.57 19.17
CA GLU A 5 13.68 52.80 20.59
C GLU A 5 12.49 53.42 21.32
N ASP A 6 11.84 54.41 20.71
CA ASP A 6 10.63 55.06 21.23
C ASP A 6 9.46 54.05 21.35
N TRP A 7 9.36 53.11 20.41
CA TRP A 7 8.33 52.08 20.44
C TRP A 7 8.60 51.02 21.51
N LEU A 8 9.86 50.58 21.67
CA LEU A 8 10.25 49.62 22.71
C LEU A 8 10.09 50.19 24.11
N THR A 9 10.48 51.45 24.30
CA THR A 9 10.35 52.15 25.60
C THR A 9 8.88 52.36 25.95
N TRP A 10 8.02 52.65 24.97
CA TRP A 10 6.57 52.71 25.18
C TRP A 10 5.98 51.33 25.52
N ALA A 11 6.38 50.26 24.81
CA ALA A 11 5.89 48.90 25.04
C ALA A 11 6.24 48.33 26.43
N LEU A 12 7.37 48.76 27.01
CA LEU A 12 7.83 48.38 28.36
C LEU A 12 7.41 49.38 29.45
N SER A 13 6.69 50.44 29.09
CA SER A 13 6.22 51.46 30.05
C SER A 13 5.00 50.99 30.84
N PRO A 14 4.82 51.43 32.10
CA PRO A 14 3.64 51.11 32.92
C PRO A 14 2.39 51.91 32.50
N SER A 15 2.29 52.33 31.23
CA SER A 15 1.13 53.07 30.72
C SER A 15 -0.05 52.12 30.47
N ILE A 16 -1.26 52.58 30.76
CA ILE A 16 -2.50 51.79 30.59
C ILE A 16 -2.67 51.33 29.13
N SER A 17 -2.25 52.16 28.17
CA SER A 17 -2.31 51.82 26.75
C SER A 17 -1.34 50.70 26.36
N ALA A 18 -0.12 50.68 26.91
CA ALA A 18 0.83 49.58 26.71
C ALA A 18 0.32 48.26 27.33
N ILE A 19 -0.29 48.32 28.52
CA ILE A 19 -0.89 47.15 29.18
C ILE A 19 -2.04 46.57 28.34
N LEU A 20 -2.93 47.42 27.80
CA LEU A 20 -4.04 46.96 26.96
C LEU A 20 -3.55 46.31 25.65
N VAL A 21 -2.56 46.92 24.98
CA VAL A 21 -2.04 46.38 23.71
C VAL A 21 -1.29 45.07 23.91
N THR A 22 -0.47 44.96 24.96
CA THR A 22 0.23 43.71 25.30
C THR A 22 -0.73 42.59 25.69
N LEU A 23 -1.80 42.91 26.43
CA LEU A 23 -2.86 41.95 26.78
C LEU A 23 -3.63 41.46 25.55
N ILE A 24 -4.01 42.36 24.63
CA ILE A 24 -4.65 42.00 23.36
C ILE A 24 -3.72 41.11 22.53
N PHE A 25 -2.45 41.47 22.40
CA PHE A 25 -1.48 40.67 21.64
C PHE A 25 -1.25 39.30 22.28
N SER A 26 -1.12 39.23 23.61
CA SER A 26 -0.95 37.97 24.35
C SER A 26 -2.15 37.03 24.22
N LEU A 27 -3.37 37.56 24.06
CA LEU A 27 -4.57 36.75 23.87
C LEU A 27 -4.80 36.37 22.40
N THR A 28 -4.51 37.29 21.47
CA THR A 28 -4.78 37.10 20.03
C THR A 28 -3.70 36.29 19.33
N LEU A 29 -2.42 36.45 19.71
CA LEU A 29 -1.31 35.76 19.05
C LEU A 29 -1.42 34.23 19.14
N PRO A 30 -1.70 33.61 20.32
CA PRO A 30 -1.89 32.16 20.39
C PRO A 30 -3.07 31.68 19.55
N ILE A 31 -4.18 32.43 19.51
CA ILE A 31 -5.36 32.09 18.71
C ILE A 31 -5.04 32.18 17.21
N LEU A 32 -4.29 33.19 16.80
CA LEU A 32 -3.89 33.38 15.41
C LEU A 32 -2.89 32.32 14.96
N ILE A 33 -1.91 31.97 15.80
CA ILE A 33 -0.99 30.86 15.56
C ILE A 33 -1.76 29.54 15.52
N HIS A 34 -2.63 29.26 16.48
CA HIS A 34 -3.44 28.04 16.51
C HIS A 34 -4.31 27.91 15.26
N THR A 35 -5.03 28.97 14.88
CA THR A 35 -5.87 28.94 13.67
C THR A 35 -5.05 28.83 12.40
N TYR A 36 -3.88 29.47 12.31
CA TYR A 36 -2.98 29.34 11.17
C TYR A 36 -2.42 27.92 11.03
N LEU A 37 -1.93 27.34 12.13
CA LEU A 37 -1.40 25.97 12.15
C LEU A 37 -2.51 24.93 11.94
N TYR A 38 -3.68 25.13 12.51
CA TYR A 38 -4.81 24.19 12.40
C TYR A 38 -5.49 24.24 11.02
N LYS A 39 -5.60 25.43 10.39
CA LYS A 39 -6.04 25.53 8.99
C LYS A 39 -5.03 24.92 8.01
N ARG A 40 -3.76 24.90 8.41
CA ARG A 40 -2.67 24.28 7.66
C ARG A 40 -2.44 22.82 8.05
N ALA A 41 -3.22 22.28 9.00
CA ALA A 41 -3.23 20.87 9.28
C ALA A 41 -3.67 20.16 8.01
N VAL A 42 -2.77 19.35 7.46
CA VAL A 42 -2.97 18.58 6.23
C VAL A 42 -4.28 17.82 6.37
N ALA A 43 -5.17 17.96 5.38
CA ALA A 43 -6.42 17.21 5.34
C ALA A 43 -6.09 15.73 5.56
N LYS A 44 -6.79 15.06 6.49
CA LYS A 44 -6.60 13.62 6.69
C LYS A 44 -6.99 12.91 5.39
N GLU A 45 -5.99 12.47 4.64
CA GLU A 45 -6.22 11.64 3.47
C GLU A 45 -6.80 10.29 3.91
N LEU A 46 -7.68 9.74 3.08
CA LEU A 46 -8.26 8.44 3.33
C LEU A 46 -7.18 7.36 3.20
N PRO A 47 -7.17 6.36 4.11
CA PRO A 47 -6.27 5.22 3.97
C PRO A 47 -6.54 4.52 2.64
N THR A 48 -5.51 4.44 1.80
CA THR A 48 -5.61 3.93 0.44
C THR A 48 -5.02 2.53 0.34
N PHE A 49 -5.71 1.64 -0.37
CA PHE A 49 -5.27 0.29 -0.69
C PHE A 49 -5.22 0.14 -2.21
N LEU A 50 -4.06 -0.28 -2.71
CA LEU A 50 -3.80 -0.39 -4.14
C LEU A 50 -4.09 -1.82 -4.63
N LEU A 51 -4.81 -1.97 -5.74
CA LEU A 51 -5.03 -3.25 -6.42
C LEU A 51 -4.10 -3.32 -7.64
N LEU A 52 -3.16 -4.27 -7.60
CA LEU A 52 -2.21 -4.57 -8.66
C LEU A 52 -2.36 -6.02 -9.13
N GLY A 53 -1.71 -6.35 -10.24
CA GLY A 53 -1.68 -7.71 -10.79
C GLY A 53 -1.92 -7.77 -12.30
N PRO A 54 -1.62 -8.91 -12.94
CA PRO A 54 -1.69 -9.08 -14.38
C PRO A 54 -3.11 -8.85 -14.93
N SER A 55 -3.21 -8.66 -16.26
CA SER A 55 -4.50 -8.57 -16.93
C SER A 55 -5.31 -9.85 -16.74
N GLY A 56 -6.63 -9.76 -16.62
CA GLY A 56 -7.49 -10.93 -16.43
C GLY A 56 -7.50 -11.55 -15.03
N ALA A 57 -6.69 -11.04 -14.08
CA ALA A 57 -6.69 -11.53 -12.70
C ALA A 57 -7.98 -11.26 -11.90
N GLY A 58 -8.85 -10.38 -12.39
CA GLY A 58 -10.11 -10.02 -11.72
C GLY A 58 -10.01 -8.84 -10.75
N LYS A 59 -9.01 -7.95 -10.91
CA LYS A 59 -8.82 -6.75 -10.07
C LYS A 59 -10.07 -5.86 -10.01
N THR A 60 -10.62 -5.51 -11.17
CA THR A 60 -11.81 -4.65 -11.27
C THR A 60 -13.06 -5.36 -10.77
N SER A 61 -13.16 -6.67 -10.98
CA SER A 61 -14.25 -7.49 -10.42
C SER A 61 -14.17 -7.57 -8.89
N LEU A 62 -12.95 -7.63 -8.33
CA LEU A 62 -12.72 -7.56 -6.89
C LEU A 62 -13.04 -6.17 -6.36
N LEU A 63 -12.64 -5.10 -7.06
CA LEU A 63 -13.01 -3.73 -6.70
C LEU A 63 -14.54 -3.57 -6.61
N THR A 64 -15.28 -4.06 -7.62
CA THR A 64 -16.74 -3.94 -7.64
C THR A 64 -17.41 -4.84 -6.60
N LEU A 65 -16.87 -6.03 -6.35
CA LEU A 65 -17.30 -6.90 -5.26
C LEU A 65 -17.15 -6.20 -3.89
N LEU A 66 -15.97 -5.61 -3.62
CA LEU A 66 -15.71 -4.93 -2.35
C LEU A 66 -16.56 -3.66 -2.22
N ALA A 67 -16.69 -2.88 -3.30
CA ALA A 67 -17.44 -1.62 -3.24
C ALA A 67 -18.96 -1.80 -3.18
N ASN A 68 -19.52 -2.75 -3.94
CA ASN A 68 -20.96 -2.89 -4.15
C ASN A 68 -21.54 -4.18 -3.55
N GLY A 69 -20.71 -5.06 -2.97
CA GLY A 69 -21.10 -6.39 -2.49
C GLY A 69 -21.40 -7.41 -3.59
N THR A 70 -21.47 -6.99 -4.85
CA THR A 70 -21.81 -7.84 -6.00
C THR A 70 -20.81 -7.66 -7.14
N PRO A 71 -20.37 -8.74 -7.79
CA PRO A 71 -19.49 -8.65 -8.95
C PRO A 71 -20.28 -8.12 -10.16
N SER A 72 -19.68 -7.22 -10.93
CA SER A 72 -20.24 -6.75 -12.21
C SER A 72 -19.44 -7.32 -13.39
N PRO A 73 -20.04 -7.46 -14.59
CA PRO A 73 -19.28 -7.73 -15.81
C PRO A 73 -18.22 -6.64 -16.02
N THR A 74 -16.97 -7.04 -16.28
CA THR A 74 -15.82 -6.13 -16.44
C THR A 74 -15.00 -6.48 -17.67
N HIS A 75 -14.36 -5.47 -18.25
CA HIS A 75 -13.36 -5.60 -19.32
C HIS A 75 -11.99 -5.12 -18.84
N THR A 76 -10.97 -5.24 -19.70
CA THR A 76 -9.61 -4.76 -19.40
C THR A 76 -9.61 -3.25 -19.11
N SER A 77 -9.25 -2.89 -17.87
CA SER A 77 -9.10 -1.49 -17.46
C SER A 77 -7.98 -0.80 -18.25
N GLN A 78 -8.29 0.37 -18.80
CA GLN A 78 -7.35 1.21 -19.56
C GLN A 78 -6.86 2.41 -18.74
N ALA A 79 -7.54 2.74 -17.65
CA ALA A 79 -7.18 3.81 -16.72
C ALA A 79 -7.37 3.34 -15.27
N PRO A 80 -6.65 3.93 -14.30
CA PRO A 80 -6.89 3.68 -12.88
C PRO A 80 -8.29 4.09 -12.45
N GLN A 81 -8.90 3.31 -11.55
CA GLN A 81 -10.23 3.57 -11.01
C GLN A 81 -10.18 3.58 -9.49
N THR A 82 -10.87 4.53 -8.87
CA THR A 82 -10.96 4.62 -7.42
C THR A 82 -12.38 4.33 -6.95
N ALA A 83 -12.52 3.59 -5.85
CA ALA A 83 -13.77 3.45 -5.12
C ALA A 83 -13.53 3.78 -3.63
N ILE A 84 -14.47 4.48 -3.01
CA ILE A 84 -14.48 4.67 -1.57
C ILE A 84 -15.39 3.60 -0.98
N CYS A 85 -14.87 2.84 -0.02
CA CYS A 85 -15.59 1.75 0.62
C CYS A 85 -15.59 1.95 2.12
N GLN A 86 -16.62 1.44 2.79
CA GLN A 86 -16.67 1.37 4.24
C GLN A 86 -16.34 -0.05 4.68
N LEU A 87 -15.56 -0.18 5.75
CA LEU A 87 -15.25 -1.49 6.30
C LEU A 87 -16.57 -2.18 6.74
N PRO A 88 -16.83 -3.44 6.33
CA PRO A 88 -18.04 -4.15 6.74
C PRO A 88 -18.16 -4.27 8.26
N SER A 89 -19.38 -4.22 8.79
CA SER A 89 -19.64 -4.35 10.24
C SER A 89 -19.18 -5.67 10.85
N THR A 90 -19.08 -6.71 10.02
CA THR A 90 -18.59 -8.05 10.37
C THR A 90 -17.10 -8.07 10.62
N THR A 91 -16.35 -7.14 10.01
CA THR A 91 -14.89 -7.12 10.02
C THR A 91 -14.38 -6.16 11.08
N ARG A 92 -13.34 -6.57 11.83
CA ARG A 92 -12.73 -5.71 12.85
C ARG A 92 -11.65 -4.82 12.22
N SER A 93 -11.66 -3.53 12.56
CA SER A 93 -10.57 -2.62 12.27
C SER A 93 -9.39 -2.86 13.23
N SER A 94 -8.22 -2.29 12.94
CA SER A 94 -7.06 -2.39 13.84
C SER A 94 -7.36 -1.79 15.23
N GLU A 95 -8.19 -0.75 15.29
CA GLU A 95 -8.66 -0.10 16.52
C GLU A 95 -9.53 -1.04 17.37
N ASP A 96 -10.35 -1.88 16.72
CA ASP A 96 -11.27 -2.80 17.39
C ASP A 96 -10.64 -4.19 17.65
N LYS A 97 -9.33 -4.38 17.38
CA LYS A 97 -8.64 -5.68 17.54
C LYS A 97 -8.70 -6.23 18.96
N TYR A 98 -8.60 -5.36 19.98
CA TYR A 98 -8.59 -5.75 21.40
C TYR A 98 -9.95 -5.63 22.08
N ARG A 99 -11.02 -5.30 21.33
CA ARG A 99 -12.37 -5.28 21.88
C ARG A 99 -12.90 -6.69 22.14
N SER A 100 -13.67 -6.81 23.21
CA SER A 100 -14.36 -8.05 23.57
C SER A 100 -15.36 -8.43 22.48
N GLU A 101 -15.51 -9.72 22.21
CA GLU A 101 -16.47 -10.23 21.23
C GLU A 101 -17.92 -9.91 21.61
N ASN A 102 -18.16 -9.76 22.91
CA ASN A 102 -19.47 -9.48 23.49
C ASN A 102 -19.70 -7.98 23.77
N ASP A 103 -18.85 -7.10 23.23
CA ASP A 103 -19.05 -5.65 23.30
C ASP A 103 -20.16 -5.23 22.32
N THR A 104 -21.23 -4.64 22.85
CA THR A 104 -22.41 -4.20 22.09
C THR A 104 -22.31 -2.76 21.59
N SER A 105 -21.22 -2.05 21.89
CA SER A 105 -21.01 -0.69 21.40
C SER A 105 -20.75 -0.64 19.89
N SER A 106 -21.07 0.50 19.26
CA SER A 106 -20.90 0.69 17.82
C SER A 106 -19.44 0.54 17.42
N ARG A 107 -19.16 -0.39 16.50
CA ARG A 107 -17.81 -0.63 15.94
C ARG A 107 -17.38 0.52 15.02
N SER A 108 -16.08 0.77 14.98
CA SER A 108 -15.48 1.77 14.09
C SER A 108 -15.52 1.22 12.66
N GLN A 109 -16.21 1.91 11.74
CA GLN A 109 -16.27 1.56 10.31
C GLN A 109 -15.52 2.62 9.50
N PRO A 110 -14.18 2.58 9.49
CA PRO A 110 -13.38 3.57 8.77
C PRO A 110 -13.69 3.51 7.26
N SER A 111 -13.76 4.68 6.63
CA SER A 111 -13.83 4.79 5.18
C SER A 111 -12.43 4.63 4.60
N ILE A 112 -12.31 3.75 3.61
CA ILE A 112 -11.06 3.43 2.91
C ILE A 112 -11.20 3.77 1.43
N GLN A 113 -10.07 3.99 0.78
CA GLN A 113 -10.01 4.21 -0.67
C GLN A 113 -9.35 3.00 -1.33
N LEU A 114 -10.07 2.31 -2.21
CA LEU A 114 -9.53 1.26 -3.07
C LEU A 114 -9.16 1.86 -4.43
N LEU A 115 -7.92 1.66 -4.86
CA LEU A 115 -7.40 2.13 -6.15
C LEU A 115 -7.07 0.94 -7.05
N ASP A 116 -7.87 0.71 -8.09
CA ASP A 116 -7.61 -0.25 -9.16
C ASP A 116 -6.68 0.35 -10.22
N THR A 117 -5.78 -0.50 -10.75
CA THR A 117 -4.82 -0.12 -11.77
C THR A 117 -4.89 -1.07 -12.98
N PRO A 118 -4.60 -0.55 -14.19
CA PRO A 118 -4.49 -1.39 -15.37
C PRO A 118 -3.42 -2.48 -15.22
N GLY A 119 -3.79 -3.73 -15.53
CA GLY A 119 -2.86 -4.87 -15.47
C GLY A 119 -2.05 -5.11 -16.75
N HIS A 120 -2.36 -4.40 -17.84
CA HIS A 120 -1.68 -4.57 -19.12
C HIS A 120 -0.23 -4.04 -19.04
N GLY A 121 0.75 -4.77 -19.59
CA GLY A 121 2.18 -4.45 -19.49
C GLY A 121 2.54 -2.99 -19.78
N LYS A 122 2.00 -2.41 -20.85
CA LYS A 122 2.23 -1.00 -21.24
C LYS A 122 1.69 0.03 -20.24
N LEU A 123 0.71 -0.34 -19.43
CA LEU A 123 0.02 0.56 -18.50
C LEU A 123 0.51 0.40 -17.05
N ARG A 124 1.49 -0.47 -16.80
CA ARG A 124 2.10 -0.68 -15.46
C ARG A 124 2.75 0.58 -14.88
N HIS A 125 3.04 1.59 -15.71
CA HIS A 125 3.51 2.90 -15.23
C HIS A 125 2.51 3.59 -14.29
N HIS A 126 1.20 3.36 -14.45
CA HIS A 126 0.20 3.86 -13.51
C HIS A 126 0.32 3.22 -12.12
N ALA A 127 0.66 1.93 -12.06
CA ALA A 127 0.90 1.22 -10.80
C ALA A 127 2.15 1.74 -10.08
N ILE A 128 3.25 1.89 -10.81
CA ILE A 128 4.52 2.42 -10.28
C ILE A 128 4.36 3.85 -9.78
N SER A 129 3.67 4.69 -10.56
CA SER A 129 3.28 6.04 -10.19
C SER A 129 2.51 6.03 -8.86
N SER A 130 1.45 5.23 -8.76
CA SER A 130 0.61 5.15 -7.54
C SER A 130 1.36 4.65 -6.31
N LEU A 131 2.39 3.82 -6.49
CA LEU A 131 3.28 3.36 -5.41
C LEU A 131 4.29 4.43 -4.96
N THR A 132 4.63 5.37 -5.83
CA THR A 132 5.66 6.41 -5.58
C THR A 132 5.05 7.71 -5.05
N PHE A 133 3.81 8.02 -5.42
CA PHE A 133 3.14 9.24 -4.96
C PHE A 133 2.79 9.17 -3.46
N PRO A 134 2.88 10.29 -2.72
CA PRO A 134 2.69 10.36 -1.27
C PRO A 134 1.19 10.31 -0.89
N THR A 135 0.45 9.36 -1.42
CA THR A 135 -0.89 9.04 -0.92
C THR A 135 -0.75 8.32 0.42
N ALA A 136 -1.76 8.41 1.29
CA ALA A 136 -1.88 7.62 2.52
C ALA A 136 -2.06 6.11 2.26
N LEU A 137 -1.15 5.51 1.48
CA LEU A 137 -1.10 4.11 1.11
C LEU A 137 -0.81 3.27 2.36
N LYS A 138 -1.78 2.44 2.74
CA LYS A 138 -1.73 1.56 3.90
C LYS A 138 -1.42 0.12 3.55
N GLY A 139 -1.68 -0.30 2.32
CA GLY A 139 -1.42 -1.67 1.89
C GLY A 139 -1.58 -1.84 0.39
N LEU A 140 -1.05 -2.97 -0.08
CA LEU A 140 -1.09 -3.38 -1.47
C LEU A 140 -1.77 -4.75 -1.59
N LEU A 141 -2.73 -4.89 -2.49
CA LEU A 141 -3.35 -6.16 -2.86
C LEU A 141 -2.86 -6.53 -4.26
N PHE A 142 -2.05 -7.58 -4.37
CA PHE A 142 -1.58 -8.11 -5.63
C PHE A 142 -2.43 -9.32 -6.03
N VAL A 143 -3.35 -9.11 -6.96
CA VAL A 143 -4.35 -10.08 -7.39
C VAL A 143 -3.78 -10.95 -8.51
N VAL A 144 -3.84 -12.27 -8.33
CA VAL A 144 -3.38 -13.26 -9.31
C VAL A 144 -4.51 -14.20 -9.69
N ASP A 145 -4.51 -14.64 -10.95
CA ASP A 145 -5.39 -15.71 -11.40
C ASP A 145 -4.77 -17.06 -11.06
N SER A 146 -5.34 -17.73 -10.06
CA SER A 146 -4.81 -19.00 -9.54
C SER A 146 -4.87 -20.13 -10.57
N ALA A 147 -5.79 -20.07 -11.53
CA ALA A 147 -5.89 -21.06 -12.61
C ALA A 147 -4.79 -20.82 -13.67
N VAL A 148 -4.49 -19.56 -13.99
CA VAL A 148 -3.43 -19.20 -14.96
C VAL A 148 -2.04 -19.53 -14.43
N LEU A 149 -1.82 -19.48 -13.13
CA LEU A 149 -0.55 -19.89 -12.48
C LEU A 149 -0.21 -21.38 -12.63
N SER A 150 -1.15 -22.20 -13.12
CA SER A 150 -0.85 -23.58 -13.52
C SER A 150 0.02 -23.65 -14.78
N SER A 151 -0.05 -22.64 -15.66
CA SER A 151 0.74 -22.52 -16.88
C SER A 151 2.05 -21.78 -16.64
N ALA A 152 3.15 -22.26 -17.25
CA ALA A 152 4.46 -21.66 -17.12
C ALA A 152 4.48 -20.19 -17.60
N ALA A 153 3.87 -19.90 -18.76
CA ALA A 153 3.86 -18.53 -19.30
C ALA A 153 3.14 -17.54 -18.37
N GLY A 154 2.01 -17.95 -17.81
CA GLY A 154 1.24 -17.13 -16.87
C GLY A 154 1.96 -16.94 -15.54
N LEU A 155 2.63 -17.99 -15.05
CA LEU A 155 3.46 -17.93 -13.85
C LEU A 155 4.63 -16.96 -14.02
N THR A 156 5.38 -17.06 -15.12
CA THR A 156 6.54 -16.19 -15.39
C THR A 156 6.10 -14.73 -15.56
N GLU A 157 5.06 -14.42 -16.34
CA GLU A 157 4.58 -13.03 -16.50
C GLU A 157 4.12 -12.43 -15.15
N THR A 158 3.43 -13.22 -14.33
CA THR A 158 2.97 -12.78 -13.01
C THR A 158 4.14 -12.57 -12.05
N ALA A 159 5.11 -13.50 -12.04
CA ALA A 159 6.29 -13.42 -11.21
C ALA A 159 7.19 -12.24 -11.60
N GLU A 160 7.38 -11.96 -12.89
CA GLU A 160 8.09 -10.76 -13.34
C GLU A 160 7.43 -9.48 -12.86
N PHE A 161 6.10 -9.38 -12.97
CA PHE A 161 5.40 -8.20 -12.49
C PHE A 161 5.49 -8.06 -10.97
N LEU A 162 5.34 -9.16 -10.23
CA LEU A 162 5.49 -9.16 -8.78
C LEU A 162 6.93 -8.81 -8.37
N TYR A 163 7.94 -9.28 -9.10
CA TYR A 163 9.35 -8.95 -8.88
C TYR A 163 9.57 -7.43 -8.96
N ASP A 164 9.08 -6.78 -10.02
CA ASP A 164 9.22 -5.34 -10.21
C ASP A 164 8.56 -4.54 -9.07
N VAL A 165 7.38 -5.00 -8.62
CA VAL A 165 6.63 -4.37 -7.52
C VAL A 165 7.35 -4.53 -6.18
N LEU A 166 7.83 -5.73 -5.85
CA LEU A 166 8.54 -5.98 -4.59
C LEU A 166 9.88 -5.25 -4.55
N LEU A 167 10.59 -5.21 -5.68
CA LEU A 167 11.85 -4.47 -5.79
C LEU A 167 11.63 -2.97 -5.59
N LEU A 168 10.54 -2.42 -6.15
CA LEU A 168 10.18 -1.02 -5.93
C LEU A 168 9.85 -0.73 -4.46
N LEU A 169 9.13 -1.62 -3.78
CA LEU A 169 8.84 -1.48 -2.34
C LEU A 169 10.12 -1.57 -1.49
N GLN A 170 11.02 -2.51 -1.80
CA GLN A 170 12.33 -2.62 -1.15
C GLN A 170 13.15 -1.34 -1.33
N LYS A 171 13.27 -0.84 -2.57
CA LYS A 171 13.97 0.42 -2.87
C LYS A 171 13.37 1.60 -2.14
N ARG A 172 12.04 1.67 -2.08
CA ARG A 172 11.34 2.72 -1.31
C ARG A 172 11.70 2.65 0.18
N HIS A 173 11.85 1.45 0.73
CA HIS A 173 12.22 1.27 2.13
C HIS A 173 13.69 1.64 2.41
N THR A 174 14.61 1.24 1.53
CA THR A 174 16.05 1.45 1.71
C THR A 174 16.51 2.86 1.32
N GLN A 175 15.90 3.50 0.32
CA GLN A 175 16.27 4.84 -0.16
C GLN A 175 15.61 5.99 0.60
N GLY A 176 15.08 5.75 1.79
CA GLY A 176 14.52 6.80 2.65
C GLY A 176 15.59 7.83 3.02
N LYS A 177 15.66 8.96 2.29
CA LYS A 177 16.62 10.07 2.53
C LYS A 177 16.40 10.82 3.84
N THR A 178 15.43 10.42 4.65
CA THR A 178 15.06 11.05 5.92
C THR A 178 15.33 10.10 7.07
N SER A 179 15.72 10.61 8.23
CA SER A 179 15.95 9.82 9.47
C SER A 179 14.72 9.05 9.98
N LYS A 180 13.54 9.27 9.39
CA LYS A 180 12.34 8.48 9.64
C LYS A 180 12.28 7.34 8.62
N THR A 181 12.30 6.11 9.10
CA THR A 181 12.02 4.93 8.29
C THR A 181 10.68 5.13 7.57
N PRO A 182 10.62 4.99 6.23
CA PRO A 182 9.37 5.07 5.50
C PRO A 182 8.38 4.03 6.01
N LEU A 183 7.09 4.34 5.96
CA LEU A 183 6.03 3.44 6.43
C LEU A 183 6.13 2.10 5.68
N ALA A 184 6.15 1.00 6.43
CA ALA A 184 6.05 -0.36 5.92
C ALA A 184 4.74 -0.52 5.15
N ILE A 185 4.80 -1.13 3.97
CA ILE A 185 3.64 -1.40 3.13
C ILE A 185 3.43 -2.91 3.10
N PRO A 186 2.44 -3.43 3.84
CA PRO A 186 2.10 -4.84 3.79
C PRO A 186 1.46 -5.16 2.41
N VAL A 187 1.71 -6.37 1.94
CA VAL A 187 1.29 -6.87 0.63
C VAL A 187 0.46 -8.14 0.80
N LEU A 188 -0.77 -8.13 0.31
CA LEU A 188 -1.65 -9.28 0.22
C LEU A 188 -1.61 -9.86 -1.18
N LEU A 189 -1.10 -11.09 -1.32
CA LEU A 189 -1.21 -11.87 -2.54
C LEU A 189 -2.59 -12.54 -2.56
N VAL A 190 -3.46 -12.05 -3.43
CA VAL A 190 -4.84 -12.52 -3.57
C VAL A 190 -4.90 -13.55 -4.70
N ALA A 191 -4.91 -14.82 -4.34
CA ALA A 191 -5.11 -15.95 -5.23
C ALA A 191 -6.59 -16.03 -5.63
N ASN A 192 -6.97 -15.29 -6.67
CA ASN A 192 -8.34 -15.18 -7.16
C ASN A 192 -8.73 -16.38 -8.05
N LYS A 193 -10.03 -16.51 -8.31
CA LYS A 193 -10.66 -17.55 -9.13
C LYS A 193 -10.56 -18.96 -8.52
N GLN A 194 -10.61 -19.06 -7.20
CA GLN A 194 -10.63 -20.36 -6.48
C GLN A 194 -11.87 -21.21 -6.80
N ASP A 195 -12.90 -20.61 -7.41
CA ASP A 195 -14.08 -21.29 -7.94
C ASP A 195 -13.79 -22.12 -9.21
N VAL A 196 -12.66 -21.89 -9.88
CA VAL A 196 -12.28 -22.63 -11.09
C VAL A 196 -11.58 -23.93 -10.69
N PHE A 197 -11.98 -25.07 -11.27
CA PHE A 197 -11.42 -26.40 -10.95
C PHE A 197 -9.89 -26.50 -11.14
N THR A 198 -9.31 -25.74 -12.07
CA THR A 198 -7.87 -25.71 -12.33
C THR A 198 -7.11 -24.72 -11.44
N SER A 199 -7.79 -24.10 -10.46
CA SER A 199 -7.17 -23.15 -9.55
C SER A 199 -6.20 -23.83 -8.59
N LEU A 200 -5.07 -23.18 -8.36
CA LEU A 200 -4.11 -23.61 -7.35
C LEU A 200 -4.50 -23.05 -5.98
N PRO A 201 -4.46 -23.86 -4.91
CA PRO A 201 -4.67 -23.37 -3.55
C PRO A 201 -3.58 -22.37 -3.14
N ALA A 202 -3.92 -21.45 -2.23
CA ALA A 202 -3.03 -20.36 -1.79
C ALA A 202 -1.63 -20.83 -1.37
N GLY A 203 -1.52 -21.95 -0.66
CA GLY A 203 -0.23 -22.53 -0.26
C GLY A 203 0.66 -22.94 -1.43
N LEU A 204 0.08 -23.50 -2.50
CA LEU A 204 0.83 -23.86 -3.72
C LEU A 204 1.17 -22.61 -4.55
N VAL A 205 0.27 -21.63 -4.62
CA VAL A 205 0.55 -20.33 -5.25
C VAL A 205 1.77 -19.67 -4.60
N LYS A 206 1.82 -19.67 -3.26
CA LYS A 206 2.97 -19.16 -2.50
C LYS A 206 4.26 -19.86 -2.92
N SER A 207 4.31 -21.18 -2.85
CA SER A 207 5.52 -21.95 -3.16
C SER A 207 5.98 -21.76 -4.60
N LYS A 208 5.05 -21.74 -5.56
CA LYS A 208 5.39 -21.56 -6.98
C LYS A 208 5.92 -20.16 -7.29
N LEU A 209 5.32 -19.12 -6.71
CA LEU A 209 5.79 -17.75 -6.89
C LEU A 209 7.18 -17.55 -6.25
N GLU A 210 7.43 -18.12 -5.06
CA GLU A 210 8.75 -18.07 -4.43
C GLU A 210 9.85 -18.71 -5.31
N GLU A 211 9.57 -19.89 -5.88
CA GLU A 211 10.50 -20.57 -6.79
C GLU A 211 10.74 -19.75 -8.06
N GLU A 212 9.68 -19.25 -8.69
CA GLU A 212 9.80 -18.50 -9.95
C GLU A 212 10.47 -17.14 -9.75
N LEU A 213 10.17 -16.43 -8.66
CA LEU A 213 10.86 -15.18 -8.32
C LEU A 213 12.37 -15.41 -8.10
N GLY A 214 12.75 -16.56 -7.52
CA GLY A 214 14.15 -16.97 -7.44
C GLY A 214 14.81 -17.09 -8.82
N LYS A 215 14.13 -17.69 -9.78
CA LYS A 215 14.61 -17.80 -11.18
C LYS A 215 14.67 -16.44 -11.87
N VAL A 216 13.66 -15.59 -11.70
CA VAL A 216 13.63 -14.23 -12.26
C VAL A 216 14.79 -13.41 -11.71
N ARG A 217 15.04 -13.45 -10.39
CA ARG A 217 16.16 -12.76 -9.74
C ARG A 217 17.51 -13.20 -10.31
N GLN A 218 17.73 -14.51 -10.45
CA GLN A 218 18.96 -15.05 -11.04
C GLN A 218 19.13 -14.63 -12.50
N THR A 219 18.04 -14.64 -13.28
CA THR A 219 18.07 -14.24 -14.70
C THR A 219 18.39 -12.75 -14.85
N ARG A 220 17.79 -11.89 -14.02
CA ARG A 220 18.02 -10.44 -14.02
C ARG A 220 19.45 -10.08 -13.61
N SER A 221 19.99 -10.73 -12.58
CA SER A 221 21.39 -10.51 -12.17
C SER A 221 22.40 -10.89 -13.26
N LYS A 222 22.22 -12.04 -13.91
CA LYS A 222 23.09 -12.46 -15.03
C LYS A 222 22.98 -11.54 -16.25
N GLY A 223 21.77 -11.07 -16.58
CA GLY A 223 21.56 -10.17 -17.71
C GLY A 223 22.22 -8.79 -17.52
N LEU A 224 22.29 -8.29 -16.29
CA LEU A 224 23.00 -7.04 -15.97
C LEU A 224 24.52 -7.19 -16.12
N LEU A 225 25.08 -8.31 -15.66
CA LEU A 225 26.51 -8.62 -15.80
C LEU A 225 26.94 -8.77 -17.27
N ASP A 226 26.10 -9.38 -18.12
CA ASP A 226 26.39 -9.60 -19.54
C ASP A 226 26.25 -8.31 -20.39
N SER A 227 25.47 -7.33 -19.92
CA SER A 227 25.22 -6.09 -20.66
C SER A 227 26.34 -5.05 -20.56
N GLY A 228 27.38 -5.26 -19.74
CA GLY A 228 28.61 -4.45 -19.73
C GLY A 228 28.47 -2.95 -19.40
N ILE A 229 27.31 -2.50 -18.92
CA ILE A 229 27.00 -1.07 -18.65
C ILE A 229 27.37 -0.66 -17.20
N GLY A 230 28.02 -1.53 -16.41
CA GLY A 230 28.30 -1.31 -14.98
C GLY A 230 29.73 -0.88 -14.59
N MET A 231 30.56 -0.42 -15.52
CA MET A 231 31.99 -0.10 -15.24
C MET A 231 32.27 1.34 -14.79
N ASP A 232 31.26 2.11 -14.35
CA ASP A 232 31.50 3.39 -13.69
C ASP A 232 31.56 3.21 -12.16
N ASP A 233 32.58 3.81 -11.54
CA ASP A 233 33.21 3.62 -10.21
C ASP A 233 32.32 3.80 -8.94
N ASP A 234 31.00 3.58 -9.05
CA ASP A 234 30.00 3.60 -7.95
C ASP A 234 29.21 2.25 -7.84
N GLY A 235 29.64 1.21 -8.56
CA GLY A 235 28.83 0.04 -8.94
C GLY A 235 28.39 -0.96 -7.84
N GLU A 236 29.05 -1.04 -6.68
CA GLU A 236 28.66 -2.05 -5.68
C GLU A 236 27.33 -1.73 -4.97
N ALA A 237 27.00 -0.44 -4.79
CA ALA A 237 25.75 -0.05 -4.13
C ALA A 237 24.51 -0.25 -5.02
N ASP A 238 24.67 -0.18 -6.34
CA ASP A 238 23.56 -0.32 -7.29
C ASP A 238 23.18 -1.79 -7.52
N GLU A 239 24.15 -2.72 -7.47
CA GLU A 239 23.88 -4.16 -7.60
C GLU A 239 23.07 -4.71 -6.43
N GLU A 240 23.41 -4.34 -5.19
CA GLU A 240 22.65 -4.73 -4.00
C GLU A 240 21.23 -4.13 -4.02
N SER A 241 21.08 -2.91 -4.52
CA SER A 241 19.76 -2.27 -4.69
C SER A 241 18.86 -2.95 -5.74
N SER A 242 19.47 -3.67 -6.69
CA SER A 242 18.78 -4.36 -7.79
C SER A 242 18.41 -5.81 -7.44
N TRP A 243 18.97 -6.33 -6.36
CA TRP A 243 18.72 -7.69 -5.87
C TRP A 243 17.51 -7.75 -4.94
N LEU A 244 16.54 -8.61 -5.28
CA LEU A 244 15.34 -8.79 -4.45
C LEU A 244 15.60 -9.69 -3.24
N GLY A 245 15.30 -9.17 -2.05
CA GLY A 245 15.46 -9.86 -0.77
C GLY A 245 16.92 -9.97 -0.33
N GLU A 246 17.22 -10.98 0.48
CA GLU A 246 18.54 -11.20 1.06
C GLU A 246 19.59 -11.51 -0.03
N TYR A 247 20.68 -10.73 -0.03
CA TYR A 247 21.82 -10.91 -0.93
C TYR A 247 22.57 -12.22 -0.63
N GLY A 248 22.94 -12.96 -1.68
CA GLY A 248 23.68 -14.23 -1.53
C GLY A 248 22.85 -15.46 -1.10
N ALA A 249 21.55 -15.32 -0.86
CA ALA A 249 20.68 -16.46 -0.54
C ALA A 249 20.45 -17.38 -1.76
N ASN A 250 20.52 -18.69 -1.57
CA ASN A 250 20.36 -19.71 -2.63
C ASN A 250 18.95 -19.74 -3.26
N GLY A 251 17.93 -19.26 -2.53
CA GLY A 251 16.56 -19.20 -3.00
C GLY A 251 15.84 -17.99 -2.41
N PHE A 252 14.79 -17.54 -3.09
CA PHE A 252 13.96 -16.44 -2.62
C PHE A 252 12.81 -16.99 -1.76
N LYS A 253 12.58 -16.37 -0.59
CA LYS A 253 11.45 -16.65 0.28
C LYS A 253 10.77 -15.35 0.67
N PHE A 254 9.44 -15.34 0.73
CA PHE A 254 8.72 -14.11 1.10
C PHE A 254 9.05 -13.62 2.51
N ALA A 255 9.49 -14.51 3.41
CA ALA A 255 9.94 -14.12 4.75
C ALA A 255 11.11 -13.13 4.74
N GLN A 256 11.99 -13.18 3.73
CA GLN A 256 13.14 -12.27 3.60
C GLN A 256 12.70 -10.82 3.38
N MET A 257 11.52 -10.60 2.80
CA MET A 257 11.01 -9.24 2.53
C MET A 257 10.58 -8.49 3.80
N ARG A 258 10.37 -9.20 4.92
CA ARG A 258 10.00 -8.57 6.19
C ARG A 258 11.09 -7.64 6.71
N GLU A 259 12.35 -7.94 6.46
CA GLU A 259 13.48 -7.09 6.82
C GLU A 259 13.48 -5.77 6.05
N HIS A 260 12.88 -5.76 4.86
CA HIS A 260 12.69 -4.58 4.02
C HIS A 260 11.33 -3.90 4.24
N GLY A 261 10.64 -4.18 5.35
CA GLY A 261 9.38 -3.53 5.70
C GLY A 261 8.20 -3.94 4.81
N VAL A 262 8.28 -5.14 4.20
CA VAL A 262 7.23 -5.71 3.34
C VAL A 262 6.79 -7.04 3.92
N ASP A 263 5.64 -7.06 4.60
CA ASP A 263 5.03 -8.31 5.06
C ASP A 263 4.10 -8.86 3.98
N LEU A 264 4.25 -10.14 3.65
CA LEU A 264 3.58 -10.82 2.55
C LEU A 264 2.70 -11.93 3.08
N GLU A 265 1.39 -11.81 2.81
CA GLU A 265 0.39 -12.84 3.14
C GLU A 265 -0.28 -13.33 1.86
N VAL A 266 -0.70 -14.59 1.82
CA VAL A 266 -1.37 -15.19 0.66
C VAL A 266 -2.75 -15.67 1.06
N VAL A 267 -3.77 -15.21 0.36
CA VAL A 267 -5.19 -15.44 0.64
C VAL A 267 -5.88 -15.97 -0.62
N GLY A 268 -6.82 -16.90 -0.43
CA GLY A 268 -7.63 -17.44 -1.52
C GLY A 268 -8.95 -16.69 -1.63
N THR A 269 -9.38 -16.34 -2.84
CA THR A 269 -10.72 -15.73 -3.02
C THR A 269 -11.36 -16.16 -4.34
N SER A 270 -12.68 -16.07 -4.39
CA SER A 270 -13.48 -16.20 -5.61
C SER A 270 -14.39 -14.97 -5.76
N THR A 271 -14.37 -14.34 -6.95
CA THR A 271 -15.23 -13.18 -7.25
C THR A 271 -16.54 -13.58 -7.93
N SER A 272 -16.57 -14.73 -8.60
CA SER A 272 -17.68 -15.12 -9.50
C SER A 272 -18.53 -16.29 -9.00
N GLY A 273 -18.02 -17.13 -8.09
CA GLY A 273 -18.70 -18.34 -7.63
C GLY A 273 -19.80 -18.09 -6.57
N GLU A 274 -20.88 -18.86 -6.64
CA GLU A 274 -21.71 -19.20 -5.48
C GLU A 274 -20.91 -20.16 -4.60
N GLY A 275 -20.08 -19.61 -3.71
CA GLY A 275 -19.42 -20.41 -2.68
C GLY A 275 -20.44 -20.79 -1.62
N GLU A 276 -20.74 -22.09 -1.52
CA GLU A 276 -21.45 -22.70 -0.40
C GLU A 276 -20.62 -22.54 0.88
N GLY A 277 -21.09 -21.66 1.77
CA GLY A 277 -20.51 -21.45 3.10
C GLY A 277 -21.37 -20.46 3.86
N GLU A 278 -22.36 -20.95 4.61
CA GLU A 278 -23.36 -20.18 5.37
C GLU A 278 -22.79 -19.30 6.52
N GLY A 279 -21.53 -18.85 6.46
CA GLY A 279 -20.91 -18.09 7.56
C GLY A 279 -19.93 -16.98 7.17
N GLU A 280 -19.30 -17.03 5.99
CA GLU A 280 -18.27 -16.07 5.61
C GLU A 280 -18.58 -15.44 4.24
N GLY A 281 -18.79 -14.12 4.22
CA GLY A 281 -19.13 -13.39 2.99
C GLY A 281 -18.03 -13.47 1.92
N ARG A 282 -18.40 -13.25 0.66
CA ARG A 282 -17.44 -13.18 -0.46
C ARG A 282 -16.35 -12.14 -0.17
N GLY A 283 -15.08 -12.54 -0.32
CA GLY A 283 -13.94 -11.66 -0.05
C GLY A 283 -13.73 -11.32 1.42
N HIS A 284 -14.28 -12.12 2.36
CA HIS A 284 -14.10 -11.92 3.80
C HIS A 284 -12.63 -11.92 4.21
N GLU A 285 -11.80 -12.83 3.67
CA GLU A 285 -10.35 -12.85 3.95
C GLU A 285 -9.66 -11.54 3.53
N CYS A 286 -10.00 -11.01 2.34
CA CYS A 286 -9.51 -9.72 1.88
C CYS A 286 -9.96 -8.58 2.80
N TRP A 287 -11.23 -8.58 3.22
CA TRP A 287 -11.74 -7.59 4.15
C TRP A 287 -11.08 -7.66 5.53
N SER A 288 -10.89 -8.87 6.06
CA SER A 288 -10.21 -9.13 7.33
C SER A 288 -8.78 -8.57 7.31
N TRP A 289 -8.05 -8.83 6.23
CA TRP A 289 -6.71 -8.29 6.06
C TRP A 289 -6.69 -6.76 5.91
N ILE A 290 -7.61 -6.20 5.13
CA ILE A 290 -7.75 -4.74 5.00
C ILE A 290 -8.06 -4.13 6.38
N GLY A 291 -9.02 -4.68 7.12
CA GLY A 291 -9.41 -4.21 8.45
C GLY A 291 -8.26 -4.24 9.45
N ALA A 292 -7.43 -5.27 9.42
CA ALA A 292 -6.25 -5.38 10.27
C ALA A 292 -5.18 -4.31 9.99
N ASN A 293 -5.17 -3.73 8.78
CA ASN A 293 -4.17 -2.76 8.31
C ASN A 293 -4.71 -1.32 8.16
N VAL A 294 -5.99 -1.08 8.51
CA VAL A 294 -6.63 0.24 8.54
C VAL A 294 -6.55 0.85 9.93
#